data_AF-A0A956W3V6-F1
#
_entry.id   AF-A0A956W3V6-F1
#
_cell.length_a   1.000
_cell.length_b   1.000
_cell.length_c   1.000
_cell.angle_alpha   90.00
_cell.angle_beta   90.00
_cell.angle_gamma   90.00
#
_symmetry.space_group_name_H-M   'P 1'
#
loop_
_entity.id
_entity.type
_entity.pdbx_description
1 polymer ?
#
loop_
_entity_poly.entity_id
_entity_poly.type
_entity_poly.pdbx_seq_one_letter_code
_entity_poly.pdbx_strand_id
1 'polypeptide(L)'
;TTNNRMELTAMIEGLRMLAPDESTSVYSDSQLVVNTLTKWAAGWEQRGWKRKEGPVKNLDLVQQAWELARARPHARIQWIKAHDGSRWNEYADALATTYLRDATG
;
A
#
# COMPACT_ATOMS: atom_id res chain seq x y z
N THR A 1 2.01 16.40 -3.48
CA THR A 1 3.24 15.90 -2.85
C THR A 1 3.55 14.54 -3.43
N THR A 2 4.72 14.44 -4.05
CA THR A 2 5.30 13.23 -4.66
C THR A 2 5.38 12.06 -3.69
N ASN A 3 5.45 12.36 -2.37
CA ASN A 3 5.55 11.36 -1.31
C ASN A 3 4.40 10.35 -1.33
N ASN A 4 3.14 10.80 -1.34
CA ASN A 4 1.99 9.87 -1.30
C ASN A 4 1.90 8.94 -2.51
N ARG A 5 2.46 9.35 -3.67
CA ARG A 5 2.50 8.49 -4.85
C ARG A 5 3.52 7.38 -4.65
N MET A 6 4.72 7.71 -4.17
CA MET A 6 5.76 6.73 -3.84
C MET A 6 5.30 5.75 -2.76
N GLU A 7 4.68 6.24 -1.69
CA GLU A 7 4.16 5.39 -0.60
C GLU A 7 3.09 4.39 -1.10
N LEU A 8 2.20 4.83 -1.99
CA LEU A 8 1.20 3.94 -2.60
C LEU A 8 1.87 2.92 -3.53
N THR A 9 2.86 3.33 -4.33
CA THR A 9 3.63 2.42 -5.18
C THR A 9 4.37 1.38 -4.33
N ALA A 10 5.05 1.78 -3.25
CA ALA A 10 5.73 0.85 -2.35
C ALA A 10 4.76 -0.17 -1.74
N MET A 11 3.57 0.27 -1.32
CA MET A 11 2.52 -0.62 -0.83
C MET A 11 2.01 -1.60 -1.91
N ILE A 12 1.84 -1.13 -3.15
CA ILE A 12 1.42 -1.99 -4.28
C ILE A 12 2.44 -3.09 -4.51
N GLU A 13 3.73 -2.73 -4.62
CA GLU A 13 4.79 -3.72 -4.84
C GLU A 13 4.90 -4.69 -3.67
N GLY A 14 4.84 -4.20 -2.42
CA GLY A 14 4.83 -5.05 -1.23
C GLY A 14 3.67 -6.05 -1.23
N LEU A 15 2.46 -5.63 -1.63
CA LEU A 15 1.31 -6.52 -1.75
C LEU A 15 1.44 -7.52 -2.91
N ARG A 16 2.08 -7.15 -4.03
CA ARG A 16 2.31 -8.05 -5.17
C ARG A 16 3.20 -9.23 -4.80
N MET A 17 4.16 -9.02 -3.92
CA MET A 17 5.09 -10.04 -3.45
C MET A 17 4.43 -11.09 -2.54
N LEU A 18 3.27 -10.79 -1.96
CA LEU A 18 2.56 -11.72 -1.08
C LEU A 18 1.74 -12.74 -1.86
N ALA A 19 1.88 -14.00 -1.46
CA ALA A 19 1.00 -15.07 -1.91
C ALA A 19 -0.44 -14.83 -1.39
N PRO A 20 -1.49 -15.09 -2.20
CA PRO A 20 -2.89 -14.84 -1.81
C PRO A 20 -3.35 -15.55 -0.53
N ASP A 21 -2.83 -16.76 -0.28
CA ASP A 21 -3.26 -17.64 0.81
C ASP A 21 -2.39 -17.52 2.07
N GLU A 22 -1.36 -16.67 2.05
CA GLU A 22 -0.43 -16.52 3.16
C GLU A 22 -0.92 -15.50 4.19
N SER A 23 -0.89 -15.89 5.47
CA SER A 23 -1.20 -14.99 6.58
C SER A 23 0.01 -14.12 6.91
N THR A 24 0.09 -12.95 6.27
CA THR A 24 1.23 -12.03 6.42
C THR A 24 0.80 -10.67 6.96
N SER A 25 1.62 -10.08 7.84
CA SER A 25 1.44 -8.71 8.29
C SER A 25 2.25 -7.75 7.43
N VAL A 26 1.59 -6.71 6.88
CA VAL A 26 2.21 -5.64 6.10
C VAL A 26 2.26 -4.39 6.96
N TYR A 27 3.45 -3.87 7.20
CA TYR A 27 3.67 -2.65 7.96
C TYR A 27 4.00 -1.48 7.05
N SER A 28 3.39 -0.33 7.30
CA SER A 28 3.75 0.94 6.65
C SER A 28 3.72 2.06 7.69
N ASP A 29 4.66 2.98 7.57
CA ASP A 29 4.72 4.20 8.39
C ASP A 29 3.80 5.31 7.86
N SER A 30 3.34 5.17 6.62
CA SER A 30 2.36 6.04 5.99
C SER A 30 0.95 5.76 6.49
N GLN A 31 0.56 6.47 7.55
CA GLN A 31 -0.78 6.40 8.11
C GLN A 31 -1.87 6.68 7.06
N LEU A 32 -1.57 7.53 6.07
CA LEU A 32 -2.48 7.85 4.98
C LEU A 32 -2.77 6.62 4.11
N VAL A 33 -1.74 5.88 3.70
CA VAL A 33 -1.88 4.68 2.86
C VAL A 33 -2.62 3.59 3.63
N VAL A 34 -2.24 3.35 4.88
CA VAL A 34 -2.90 2.35 5.73
C VAL A 34 -4.37 2.69 5.93
N ASN A 35 -4.71 3.93 6.30
CA ASN A 35 -6.12 4.33 6.45
C ASN A 35 -6.89 4.27 5.11
N THR A 36 -6.22 4.58 4.00
CA THR A 36 -6.83 4.46 2.67
C THR A 36 -7.29 3.03 2.42
N LEU A 37 -6.42 2.03 2.64
CA LEU A 37 -6.75 0.63 2.39
C LEU A 37 -7.65 0.01 3.46
N THR A 38 -7.52 0.42 4.72
CA THR A 38 -8.23 -0.24 5.84
C THR A 38 -9.56 0.41 6.24
N LYS A 39 -9.74 1.70 5.96
CA LYS A 39 -10.91 2.47 6.45
C LYS A 39 -11.72 3.13 5.34
N TRP A 40 -11.08 3.55 4.25
CA TRP A 40 -11.71 4.44 3.27
C TRP A 40 -12.03 3.77 1.93
N ALA A 41 -11.14 2.92 1.41
CA ALA A 41 -11.25 2.35 0.08
C ALA A 41 -12.57 1.60 -0.13
N ALA A 42 -13.00 0.78 0.83
CA ALA A 42 -14.30 0.10 0.77
C ALA A 42 -15.49 1.07 0.62
N GLY A 43 -15.49 2.17 1.37
CA GLY A 43 -16.54 3.18 1.30
C GLY A 43 -16.47 4.01 0.00
N TRP A 44 -15.27 4.25 -0.51
CA TRP A 44 -15.07 4.93 -1.79
C TRP A 44 -15.49 4.05 -2.97
N GLU A 45 -15.13 2.77 -2.98
CA GLU A 45 -15.53 1.78 -3.99
C GLU A 45 -17.07 1.73 -4.12
N GLN A 46 -17.78 1.63 -2.99
CA GLN A 46 -19.26 1.64 -2.95
C GLN A 46 -19.87 2.94 -3.51
N ARG A 47 -19.13 4.06 -3.44
CA ARG A 47 -19.56 5.38 -3.91
C ARG A 47 -18.99 5.74 -5.29
N GLY A 48 -18.47 4.76 -6.03
CA GLY A 48 -17.87 4.99 -7.35
C GLY A 48 -16.61 5.85 -7.30
N TRP A 49 -15.78 5.65 -6.28
CA TRP A 49 -14.49 6.31 -6.05
C TRP A 49 -14.57 7.82 -5.83
N LYS A 50 -15.63 8.25 -5.13
CA LYS A 50 -15.87 9.65 -4.76
C LYS A 50 -15.79 9.82 -3.24
N ARG A 51 -15.13 10.89 -2.80
CA ARG A 51 -15.15 11.35 -1.40
C ARG A 51 -15.91 12.67 -1.28
N LYS A 52 -16.33 13.01 -0.06
CA LYS A 52 -17.13 14.21 0.22
C LYS A 52 -16.38 15.49 -0.16
N GLU A 53 -15.05 15.47 -0.02
CA GLU A 53 -14.14 16.59 -0.23
C GLU A 53 -13.66 16.72 -1.69
N GLY A 54 -14.24 15.96 -2.64
CA GLY A 54 -13.90 16.01 -4.06
C GLY A 54 -13.29 14.71 -4.60
N PRO A 55 -12.51 14.73 -5.70
CA PRO A 55 -11.91 13.52 -6.24
C PRO A 55 -10.87 12.92 -5.28
N VAL A 56 -10.78 11.59 -5.25
CA VAL A 56 -9.71 10.86 -4.55
C VAL A 56 -8.39 11.13 -5.28
N LYS A 57 -7.36 11.54 -4.54
CA LYS A 57 -6.03 11.78 -5.11
C LYS A 57 -5.34 10.45 -5.41
N ASN A 58 -4.60 10.37 -6.52
CA ASN A 58 -3.91 9.14 -6.97
C ASN A 58 -4.86 7.94 -7.09
N LEU A 59 -6.07 8.18 -7.61
CA LEU A 59 -7.12 7.17 -7.66
C LEU A 59 -6.67 5.89 -8.38
N ASP A 60 -5.87 6.03 -9.43
CA ASP A 60 -5.22 4.95 -10.16
C ASP A 60 -4.49 3.97 -9.22
N LEU A 61 -3.64 4.51 -8.34
CA LEU A 61 -2.88 3.70 -7.39
C LEU A 61 -3.73 3.18 -6.25
N VAL A 62 -4.69 3.98 -5.77
CA VAL A 62 -5.59 3.56 -4.69
C VAL A 62 -6.43 2.36 -5.12
N GLN A 63 -6.97 2.38 -6.34
CA GLN A 63 -7.73 1.27 -6.90
C GLN A 63 -6.88 0.01 -7.00
N GLN A 64 -5.68 0.13 -7.57
CA GLN A 64 -4.77 -1.00 -7.72
C GLN A 64 -4.34 -1.59 -6.37
N ALA A 65 -3.97 -0.75 -5.39
CA ALA A 65 -3.61 -1.19 -4.06
C ALA A 65 -4.80 -1.87 -3.34
N TRP A 66 -6.01 -1.34 -3.53
CA TRP A 66 -7.23 -1.92 -2.96
C TRP A 66 -7.57 -3.29 -3.55
N GLU A 67 -7.48 -3.44 -4.87
CA GLU A 67 -7.68 -4.72 -5.55
C GLU A 67 -6.68 -5.77 -5.06
N LEU A 68 -5.40 -5.40 -4.94
CA LEU A 68 -4.37 -6.30 -4.43
C LEU A 68 -4.64 -6.71 -2.98
N ALA A 69 -5.02 -5.77 -2.11
CA ALA A 69 -5.36 -6.05 -0.72
C ALA A 69 -6.58 -6.98 -0.62
N ARG A 70 -7.62 -6.76 -1.44
CA ARG A 70 -8.81 -7.63 -1.49
C ARG A 70 -8.50 -9.05 -1.96
N ALA A 71 -7.57 -9.20 -2.89
CA ALA A 71 -7.10 -10.50 -3.35
C ALA A 71 -6.26 -11.26 -2.31
N ARG A 72 -5.86 -10.61 -1.21
CA ARG A 72 -5.08 -11.19 -0.10
C ARG A 72 -5.82 -11.01 1.22
N PRO A 73 -6.97 -11.67 1.42
CA PRO A 73 -7.82 -11.48 2.60
C PRO A 73 -7.13 -11.85 3.92
N HIS A 74 -6.07 -12.66 3.85
CA HIS A 74 -5.25 -13.07 5.00
C HIS A 74 -4.13 -12.07 5.33
N ALA A 75 -3.85 -11.11 4.45
CA ALA A 75 -2.87 -10.07 4.70
C ALA A 75 -3.42 -9.00 5.65
N ARG A 76 -2.67 -8.68 6.70
CA ARG A 76 -3.03 -7.65 7.69
C ARG A 76 -2.21 -6.40 7.49
N ILE A 77 -2.83 -5.34 6.99
CA ILE A 77 -2.17 -4.04 6.80
C ILE A 77 -2.24 -3.24 8.09
N GLN A 78 -1.08 -2.87 8.64
CA GLN A 78 -0.95 -2.18 9.91
C GLN A 78 -0.05 -0.94 9.79
N TRP A 79 -0.41 0.09 10.56
CA TRP A 79 0.40 1.30 10.66
C TRP A 79 1.40 1.16 11.81
N ILE A 80 2.65 1.55 11.56
CA ILE A 80 3.70 1.64 12.58
C ILE A 80 4.27 3.06 12.63
N LYS A 81 4.75 3.49 13.80
CA LYS A 81 5.33 4.82 13.96
C LYS A 81 6.76 4.84 13.41
N ALA A 82 7.06 5.79 12.52
CA ALA A 82 8.36 5.93 11.84
C ALA A 82 9.60 6.17 12.75
N HIS A 83 9.44 6.38 14.07
CA HIS A 83 10.58 6.69 14.95
C HIS A 83 11.49 5.48 15.24
N ASP A 84 11.08 4.25 14.89
CA ASP A 84 11.94 3.06 14.79
C ASP A 84 12.52 2.85 13.37
N GLY A 85 12.34 3.85 12.50
CA GLY A 85 12.31 3.70 11.05
C GLY A 85 13.63 3.54 10.31
N SER A 86 14.80 3.77 10.93
CA SER A 86 16.07 3.59 10.18
C SER A 86 16.24 2.15 9.71
N ARG A 87 15.89 1.18 10.55
CA ARG A 87 16.07 -0.24 10.22
C ARG A 87 15.04 -0.72 9.20
N TRP A 88 13.78 -0.28 9.32
CA TRP A 88 12.69 -0.77 8.48
C TRP A 88 12.53 -0.02 7.17
N ASN A 89 12.89 1.28 7.09
CA ASN A 89 13.03 1.94 5.80
C ASN A 89 14.16 1.32 5.00
N GLU A 90 15.29 0.96 5.62
CA GLU A 90 16.35 0.21 4.93
C GLU A 90 15.86 -1.17 4.44
N TYR A 91 15.04 -1.89 5.20
CA TYR A 91 14.43 -3.15 4.74
C TYR A 91 13.40 -2.95 3.62
N ALA A 92 12.54 -1.93 3.72
CA ALA A 92 11.55 -1.62 2.69
C ALA A 92 12.23 -1.14 1.40
N ASP A 93 13.27 -0.32 1.51
CA ASP A 93 14.07 0.17 0.39
C ASP A 93 14.93 -0.96 -0.20
N ALA A 94 15.46 -1.88 0.62
CA ALA A 94 16.14 -3.09 0.12
C ALA A 94 15.19 -4.04 -0.61
N LEU A 95 13.98 -4.26 -0.12
CA LEU A 95 12.95 -5.06 -0.80
C LEU A 95 12.49 -4.38 -2.10
N ALA A 96 12.30 -3.07 -2.09
CA ALA A 96 11.95 -2.29 -3.28
C ALA A 96 13.10 -2.26 -4.32
N THR A 97 14.35 -2.13 -3.86
CA THR A 97 15.55 -2.10 -4.73
C THR A 97 15.84 -3.47 -5.34
N THR A 98 15.54 -4.56 -4.63
CA THR A 98 15.71 -5.92 -5.16
C THR A 98 14.75 -6.18 -6.33
N TYR A 99 13.55 -5.60 -6.32
CA TYR A 99 12.55 -5.79 -7.37
C TYR A 99 12.83 -5.02 -8.67
N LEU A 100 13.58 -3.91 -8.62
CA LEU A 100 13.98 -3.17 -9.82
C LEU A 100 15.04 -3.91 -10.68
N ARG A 101 15.65 -4.98 -10.16
CA ARG A 101 16.64 -5.78 -10.90
C ARG A 101 16.03 -6.93 -11.71
N ASP A 102 14.83 -7.39 -11.36
CA ASP A 102 14.19 -8.55 -12.02
C ASP A 102 13.12 -8.16 -13.06
N ALA A 103 12.78 -6.88 -13.20
CA ALA A 103 11.82 -6.39 -14.20
C ALA A 103 12.47 -5.99 -15.55
N THR A 104 13.77 -6.22 -15.73
CA THR A 104 14.53 -5.91 -16.97
C THR A 104 15.35 -7.10 -17.49
N GLY A 105 14.89 -8.33 -17.25
CA GLY A 105 15.47 -9.56 -17.83
C GLY A 105 14.58 -10.15 -18.90
#